data_AF-A0A916YGD7-F1
#
_entry.id   AF-A0A916YGD7-F1
#
_cell.length_a   1.000
_cell.length_b   1.000
_cell.length_c   1.000
_cell.angle_alpha   90.00
_cell.angle_beta   90.00
_cell.angle_gamma   90.00
#
_symmetry.space_group_name_H-M   'P 1'
#
loop_
_entity.id
_entity.type
_entity.pdbx_description
1 polymer ?
#
loop_
_entity_poly.entity_id
_entity_poly.type
_entity_poly.pdbx_seq_one_letter_code
_entity_poly.pdbx_strand_id
1 'polypeptide(L)'
;MEFSPFNSIVKLCIQGMSLEENGKLEDASSIFRQAWNEASNDFERFLASFYIARNQTNVSEQLGWYQKALELALKVNDDSVKAAFVPLYRSIAKCFDAFNDSENSKKNYDAADSFDDKPTDSGPFYHGTKADLKVGDFLIAGHESNYKSEFIMNHIYFTALASGAGLAAALAKGEGNERVYVVEPTGEFENDPNVTNKKFPGNPTRSYRTQTPLKIVGEIQDWQKQMPQELQKWKEKLDKNKGEIIN
;
A
#
# COMPACT_ATOMS: atom_id res chain seq x y z
N MET A 1 -0.73 -9.26 -10.51
CA MET A 1 0.61 -8.62 -10.50
C MET A 1 0.80 -8.06 -9.10
N GLU A 2 1.97 -8.23 -8.48
CA GLU A 2 2.21 -7.63 -7.17
C GLU A 2 2.55 -6.14 -7.28
N PHE A 3 2.15 -5.36 -6.28
CA PHE A 3 2.54 -3.97 -6.19
C PHE A 3 4.05 -3.83 -6.00
N SER A 4 4.66 -2.91 -6.74
CA SER A 4 6.07 -2.57 -6.56
C SER A 4 6.25 -1.07 -6.74
N PRO A 5 6.93 -0.36 -5.82
CA PRO A 5 7.28 1.04 -6.03
C PRO A 5 8.25 1.24 -7.22
N PHE A 6 8.79 0.16 -7.77
CA PHE A 6 9.68 0.20 -8.93
C PHE A 6 8.96 0.00 -10.27
N ASN A 7 7.69 -0.41 -10.24
CA ASN A 7 6.83 -0.50 -11.42
C ASN A 7 6.65 0.88 -12.08
N SER A 8 6.69 0.92 -13.42
CA SER A 8 6.61 2.17 -14.19
C SER A 8 5.31 2.93 -13.95
N ILE A 9 4.18 2.23 -13.90
CA ILE A 9 2.85 2.83 -13.68
C ILE A 9 2.73 3.38 -12.26
N VAL A 10 3.24 2.65 -11.27
CA VAL A 10 3.31 3.12 -9.87
C VAL A 10 4.18 4.39 -9.77
N LYS A 11 5.31 4.44 -10.47
CA LYS A 11 6.18 5.64 -10.52
C LYS A 11 5.48 6.83 -11.17
N LEU A 12 4.77 6.62 -12.28
CA LEU A 12 3.98 7.67 -12.92
C LEU A 12 2.88 8.18 -11.98
N CYS A 13 2.17 7.29 -11.28
CA CYS A 13 1.18 7.71 -10.28
C CYS A 13 1.81 8.56 -9.17
N ILE A 14 2.97 8.17 -8.62
CA ILE A 14 3.68 8.95 -7.60
C ILE A 14 4.14 10.30 -8.15
N GLN A 15 4.60 10.36 -9.41
CA GLN A 15 4.96 11.61 -10.07
C GLN A 15 3.75 12.54 -10.22
N GLY A 16 2.61 12.02 -10.66
CA GLY A 16 1.36 12.76 -10.75
C GLY A 16 0.93 13.32 -9.39
N MET A 17 0.98 12.52 -8.32
CA MET A 17 0.68 12.98 -6.95
C MET A 17 1.59 14.14 -6.53
N SER A 18 2.90 14.05 -6.80
CA SER A 18 3.84 15.13 -6.49
C SER A 18 3.51 16.41 -7.27
N LEU A 19 3.05 16.30 -8.52
CA LEU A 19 2.61 17.46 -9.30
C LEU A 19 1.34 18.09 -8.71
N GLU A 20 0.38 17.28 -8.25
CA GLU A 20 -0.82 17.77 -7.55
C GLU A 20 -0.47 18.50 -6.25
N GLU A 21 0.44 17.95 -5.43
CA GLU A 21 0.93 18.59 -4.20
C GLU A 21 1.59 19.95 -4.47
N ASN A 22 2.17 20.14 -5.66
CA ASN A 22 2.77 21.39 -6.10
C ASN A 22 1.80 22.29 -6.89
N GLY A 23 0.51 21.98 -6.91
CA GLY A 23 -0.54 22.77 -7.58
C GLY A 23 -0.55 22.67 -9.11
N LYS A 24 0.19 21.74 -9.71
CA LYS A 24 0.30 21.55 -11.17
C LYS A 24 -0.70 20.49 -11.65
N LEU A 25 -1.98 20.83 -11.61
CA LEU A 25 -3.08 19.88 -11.84
C LEU A 25 -3.13 19.34 -13.29
N GLU A 26 -2.86 20.19 -14.28
CA GLU A 26 -2.85 19.81 -15.70
C GLU A 26 -1.69 18.87 -16.02
N ASP A 27 -0.50 19.17 -15.50
CA ASP A 27 0.68 18.30 -15.64
C ASP A 27 0.41 16.94 -14.97
N ALA A 28 -0.19 16.93 -13.78
CA ALA A 28 -0.59 15.70 -13.10
C ALA A 28 -1.59 14.88 -13.94
N SER A 29 -2.59 15.55 -14.54
CA SER A 29 -3.57 14.92 -15.43
C SER A 29 -2.88 14.22 -16.61
N SER A 30 -1.91 14.89 -17.24
CA SER A 30 -1.13 14.31 -18.34
C SER A 30 -0.37 13.07 -17.90
N ILE A 31 0.24 13.10 -16.71
CA ILE A 31 0.98 11.96 -16.16
C ILE A 31 0.05 10.78 -15.83
N PHE A 32 -1.13 11.01 -15.25
CA PHE A 32 -2.07 9.93 -14.98
C PHE A 32 -2.63 9.32 -16.27
N ARG A 33 -2.86 10.12 -17.31
CA ARG A 33 -3.26 9.61 -18.64
C ARG A 33 -2.15 8.80 -19.30
N GLN A 34 -0.89 9.22 -19.15
CA GLN A 34 0.25 8.43 -19.58
C GLN A 34 0.28 7.08 -18.87
N ALA A 35 0.12 7.07 -17.54
CA ALA A 35 0.05 5.84 -16.75
C ALA A 35 -1.05 4.89 -17.24
N TRP A 36 -2.21 5.42 -17.61
CA TRP A 36 -3.30 4.62 -18.18
C TRP A 36 -2.97 4.03 -19.55
N ASN A 37 -2.37 4.82 -20.44
CA ASN A 37 -2.02 4.39 -21.79
C ASN A 37 -0.89 3.35 -21.80
N GLU A 38 0.05 3.44 -20.86
CA GLU A 38 1.17 2.51 -20.73
C GLU A 38 0.83 1.27 -19.91
N ALA A 39 -0.30 1.27 -19.18
CA ALA A 39 -0.70 0.15 -18.35
C ALA A 39 -0.92 -1.13 -19.18
N SER A 40 -0.21 -2.18 -18.80
CA SER A 40 -0.16 -3.46 -19.50
C SER A 40 -1.23 -4.44 -18.98
N ASN A 41 -1.60 -4.34 -17.71
CA ASN A 41 -2.52 -5.25 -17.03
C ASN A 41 -3.61 -4.53 -16.22
N ASP A 42 -4.59 -5.28 -15.74
CA ASP A 42 -5.78 -4.72 -15.09
C ASP A 42 -5.49 -4.07 -13.74
N PHE A 43 -4.49 -4.54 -12.99
CA PHE A 43 -4.06 -3.92 -11.74
C PHE A 43 -3.44 -2.54 -11.99
N GLU A 44 -2.56 -2.43 -12.99
CA GLU A 44 -1.99 -1.15 -13.42
C GLU A 44 -3.06 -0.17 -13.90
N ARG A 45 -4.01 -0.65 -14.71
CA ARG A 45 -5.16 0.15 -15.17
C ARG A 45 -6.04 0.60 -14.01
N PHE A 46 -6.25 -0.25 -13.01
CA PHE A 46 -6.97 0.11 -11.79
C PHE A 46 -6.30 1.28 -11.07
N LEU A 47 -4.98 1.21 -10.82
CA LEU A 47 -4.25 2.29 -10.19
C LEU A 47 -4.35 3.59 -10.99
N ALA A 48 -4.10 3.53 -12.30
CA ALA A 48 -4.14 4.71 -13.15
C ALA A 48 -5.53 5.35 -13.19
N SER A 49 -6.60 4.55 -13.39
CA SER A 49 -7.97 5.05 -13.43
C SER A 49 -8.42 5.70 -12.12
N PHE A 50 -7.98 5.18 -10.97
CA PHE A 50 -8.27 5.80 -9.67
C PHE A 50 -7.73 7.24 -9.59
N TYR A 51 -6.49 7.48 -10.03
CA TYR A 51 -5.93 8.83 -10.01
C TYR A 51 -6.49 9.72 -11.10
N ILE A 52 -6.81 9.18 -12.27
CA ILE A 52 -7.54 9.95 -13.28
C ILE A 52 -8.87 10.42 -12.70
N ALA A 53 -9.64 9.56 -12.03
CA ALA A 53 -10.89 9.93 -11.37
C ALA A 53 -10.69 11.07 -10.36
N ARG A 54 -9.70 10.93 -9.46
CA ARG A 54 -9.39 11.92 -8.43
C ARG A 54 -9.04 13.29 -9.01
N ASN A 55 -8.39 13.31 -10.18
CA ASN A 55 -7.93 14.52 -10.83
C ASN A 55 -9.03 15.22 -11.69
N GLN A 56 -10.18 14.57 -11.92
CA GLN A 56 -11.26 15.20 -12.70
C GLN A 56 -11.96 16.33 -11.92
N THR A 57 -12.25 17.43 -12.61
CA THR A 57 -13.05 18.55 -12.07
C THR A 57 -14.54 18.40 -12.35
N ASN A 58 -14.90 17.65 -13.39
CA ASN A 58 -16.28 17.31 -13.71
C ASN A 58 -16.71 16.05 -12.95
N VAL A 59 -17.76 16.15 -12.12
CA VAL A 59 -18.26 15.04 -11.30
C VAL A 59 -18.72 13.85 -12.14
N SER A 60 -19.24 14.06 -13.34
CA SER A 60 -19.68 12.97 -14.23
C SER A 60 -18.51 12.19 -14.80
N GLU A 61 -17.43 12.88 -15.17
CA GLU A 61 -16.20 12.23 -15.61
C GLU A 61 -15.51 11.52 -14.44
N GLN A 62 -15.48 12.16 -13.27
CA GLN A 62 -14.97 11.58 -12.03
C GLN A 62 -15.69 10.26 -11.69
N LEU A 63 -17.03 10.28 -11.70
CA LEU A 63 -17.85 9.09 -11.46
C LEU A 63 -17.52 7.98 -12.46
N GLY A 64 -17.47 8.30 -13.76
CA GLY A 64 -17.16 7.33 -14.81
C GLY A 64 -15.80 6.65 -14.60
N TRP A 65 -14.77 7.42 -14.21
CA TRP A 65 -13.45 6.87 -13.92
C TRP A 65 -13.41 6.04 -12.61
N TYR A 66 -14.12 6.45 -11.55
CA TYR A 66 -14.21 5.62 -10.34
C TYR A 66 -14.96 4.32 -10.60
N GLN A 67 -16.03 4.33 -11.39
CA GLN A 67 -16.71 3.11 -11.83
C GLN A 67 -15.78 2.22 -12.66
N LYS A 68 -14.94 2.81 -13.52
CA LYS A 68 -13.95 2.05 -14.27
C LYS A 68 -12.89 1.41 -13.37
N ALA A 69 -12.41 2.16 -12.37
CA ALA A 69 -11.47 1.65 -11.37
C ALA A 69 -12.09 0.49 -10.57
N LEU A 70 -13.36 0.61 -10.19
CA LEU A 70 -14.09 -0.45 -9.50
C LEU A 70 -14.25 -1.70 -10.39
N GLU A 71 -14.63 -1.56 -11.66
CA GLU A 71 -14.72 -2.68 -12.61
C GLU A 71 -13.38 -3.44 -12.72
N LEU A 72 -12.28 -2.70 -12.83
CA LEU A 72 -10.94 -3.29 -12.92
C LEU A 72 -10.53 -3.98 -11.60
N ALA A 73 -10.81 -3.37 -10.46
CA ALA A 73 -10.56 -3.97 -9.15
C ALA A 73 -11.38 -5.26 -8.95
N LEU A 74 -12.65 -5.26 -9.36
CA LEU A 74 -13.51 -6.45 -9.33
C LEU A 74 -13.04 -7.53 -10.32
N LYS A 75 -12.36 -7.17 -11.40
CA LYS A 75 -11.77 -8.13 -12.35
C LYS A 75 -10.48 -8.75 -11.82
N VAL A 76 -9.66 -7.97 -11.10
CA VAL A 76 -8.44 -8.46 -10.43
C VAL A 76 -8.80 -9.36 -9.25
N ASN A 77 -9.71 -8.91 -8.37
CA ASN A 77 -10.31 -9.66 -7.27
C ASN A 77 -9.34 -10.49 -6.40
N ASP A 78 -8.20 -9.92 -6.06
CA ASP A 78 -7.20 -10.53 -5.18
C ASP A 78 -6.84 -9.59 -4.01
N ASP A 79 -5.96 -10.05 -3.11
CA ASP A 79 -5.58 -9.29 -1.91
C ASP A 79 -4.87 -7.95 -2.23
N SER A 80 -4.41 -7.72 -3.47
CA SER A 80 -3.81 -6.44 -3.87
C SER A 80 -4.84 -5.32 -4.05
N VAL A 81 -6.13 -5.66 -4.25
CA VAL A 81 -7.20 -4.69 -4.53
C VAL A 81 -8.38 -4.74 -3.56
N LYS A 82 -8.55 -5.82 -2.79
CA LYS A 82 -9.71 -5.97 -1.86
C LYS A 82 -9.87 -4.77 -0.91
N ALA A 83 -8.79 -4.33 -0.29
CA ALA A 83 -8.79 -3.18 0.61
C ALA A 83 -9.14 -1.85 -0.09
N ALA A 84 -9.12 -1.79 -1.43
CA ALA A 84 -9.54 -0.62 -2.19
C ALA A 84 -11.05 -0.55 -2.45
N PHE A 85 -11.83 -1.61 -2.18
CA PHE A 85 -13.28 -1.57 -2.40
C PHE A 85 -13.98 -0.52 -1.54
N VAL A 86 -13.69 -0.47 -0.24
CA VAL A 86 -14.26 0.53 0.69
C VAL A 86 -14.03 1.97 0.19
N PRO A 87 -12.80 2.43 -0.07
CA PRO A 87 -12.58 3.80 -0.55
C PRO A 87 -13.15 4.04 -1.96
N LEU A 88 -13.18 3.03 -2.84
CA LEU A 88 -13.81 3.15 -4.17
C LEU A 88 -15.31 3.39 -4.07
N TYR A 89 -16.03 2.52 -3.37
CA TYR A 89 -17.48 2.64 -3.19
C TYR A 89 -17.84 3.96 -2.50
N ARG A 90 -17.10 4.38 -1.48
CA ARG A 90 -17.29 5.69 -0.84
C ARG A 90 -17.03 6.86 -1.79
N SER A 91 -16.07 6.75 -2.70
CA SER A 91 -15.80 7.80 -3.69
C SER A 91 -16.93 7.89 -4.73
N ILE A 92 -17.43 6.74 -5.19
CA ILE A 92 -18.59 6.66 -6.10
C ILE A 92 -19.85 7.22 -5.43
N ALA A 93 -20.10 6.88 -4.16
CA ALA A 93 -21.23 7.40 -3.40
C ALA A 93 -21.21 8.94 -3.32
N LYS A 94 -20.05 9.53 -3.01
CA LYS A 94 -19.86 10.99 -2.99
C LYS A 94 -20.14 11.66 -4.34
N CYS A 95 -19.81 11.00 -5.45
CA CYS A 95 -20.18 11.52 -6.77
C CYS A 95 -21.71 11.52 -6.96
N PHE A 96 -22.41 10.48 -6.51
CA PHE A 96 -23.87 10.44 -6.54
C PHE A 96 -24.52 11.47 -5.60
N ASP A 97 -23.94 11.73 -4.43
CA ASP A 97 -24.37 12.83 -3.56
C ASP A 97 -24.31 14.18 -4.27
N ALA A 98 -23.23 14.44 -5.03
CA ALA A 98 -23.09 15.67 -5.82
C ALA A 98 -24.12 15.77 -6.95
N PHE A 99 -24.72 14.66 -7.38
CA PHE A 99 -25.87 14.64 -8.30
C PHE A 99 -27.23 14.70 -7.61
N ASN A 100 -27.28 14.71 -6.27
CA ASN A 100 -28.50 14.50 -5.47
C ASN A 100 -29.21 13.17 -5.78
N ASP A 101 -28.47 12.14 -6.20
CA ASP A 101 -28.98 10.79 -6.44
C ASP A 101 -28.86 9.96 -5.15
N SER A 102 -29.82 10.15 -4.24
CA SER A 102 -29.82 9.49 -2.93
C SER A 102 -29.93 7.97 -3.01
N GLU A 103 -30.54 7.43 -4.07
CA GLU A 103 -30.69 5.99 -4.24
C GLU A 103 -29.34 5.34 -4.53
N ASN A 104 -28.62 5.84 -5.54
CA ASN A 104 -27.31 5.31 -5.88
C ASN A 104 -26.24 5.66 -4.85
N SER A 105 -26.33 6.83 -4.21
CA SER A 105 -25.46 7.17 -3.08
C SER A 105 -25.57 6.12 -1.97
N LYS A 106 -26.80 5.87 -1.47
CA LYS A 106 -27.04 4.88 -0.42
C LYS A 106 -26.55 3.49 -0.81
N LYS A 107 -26.87 3.04 -2.03
CA LYS A 107 -26.42 1.74 -2.53
C LYS A 107 -24.90 1.56 -2.44
N ASN A 108 -24.14 2.60 -2.76
CA ASN A 108 -22.68 2.53 -2.72
C ASN A 108 -22.13 2.64 -1.29
N TYR A 109 -22.76 3.41 -0.40
CA TYR A 109 -22.40 3.39 1.02
C TYR A 109 -22.68 2.03 1.66
N ASP A 110 -23.86 1.45 1.42
CA ASP A 110 -24.21 0.11 1.90
C ASP A 110 -23.24 -0.95 1.35
N ALA A 111 -22.83 -0.82 0.09
CA ALA A 111 -21.81 -1.69 -0.49
C ALA A 111 -20.45 -1.52 0.20
N ALA A 112 -20.00 -0.29 0.46
CA ALA A 112 -18.76 -0.04 1.18
C ALA A 112 -18.77 -0.65 2.60
N ASP A 113 -19.88 -0.50 3.31
CA ASP A 113 -20.03 -0.99 4.69
C ASP A 113 -20.19 -2.52 4.76
N SER A 114 -20.49 -3.18 3.62
CA SER A 114 -20.52 -4.64 3.52
C SER A 114 -19.12 -5.28 3.42
N PHE A 115 -18.06 -4.49 3.14
CA PHE A 115 -16.69 -4.98 3.14
C PHE A 115 -16.08 -4.87 4.52
N ASP A 116 -15.48 -5.96 5.00
CA ASP A 116 -14.66 -5.95 6.20
C ASP A 116 -13.31 -5.31 5.88
N ASP A 117 -12.85 -4.38 6.73
CA ASP A 117 -11.52 -3.76 6.62
C ASP A 117 -10.43 -4.68 7.20
N LYS A 118 -10.81 -5.81 7.79
CA LYS A 118 -9.87 -6.84 8.27
C LYS A 118 -9.16 -7.53 7.11
N PRO A 119 -7.82 -7.69 7.18
CA PRO A 119 -7.08 -8.46 6.20
C PRO A 119 -7.57 -9.91 6.10
N THR A 120 -7.81 -10.39 4.87
CA THR A 120 -8.13 -11.80 4.58
C THR A 120 -6.96 -12.58 3.98
N ASP A 121 -5.78 -11.96 3.95
CA ASP A 121 -4.58 -12.49 3.31
C ASP A 121 -4.11 -13.76 4.02
N SER A 122 -3.82 -14.82 3.27
CA SER A 122 -3.34 -16.09 3.81
C SER A 122 -1.81 -16.17 3.87
N GLY A 123 -1.10 -15.15 3.40
CA GLY A 123 0.35 -15.18 3.24
C GLY A 123 0.79 -15.96 1.99
N PRO A 124 2.06 -16.39 1.91
CA PRO A 124 3.07 -16.32 2.97
C PRO A 124 3.40 -14.89 3.39
N PHE A 125 3.81 -14.73 4.65
CA PHE A 125 4.20 -13.43 5.21
C PHE A 125 5.70 -13.35 5.43
N TYR A 126 6.21 -12.12 5.34
CA TYR A 126 7.62 -11.81 5.38
C TYR A 126 7.93 -10.67 6.33
N HIS A 127 9.00 -10.82 7.10
CA HIS A 127 9.56 -9.78 7.95
C HIS A 127 11.00 -9.47 7.52
N GLY A 128 11.25 -8.23 7.13
CA GLY A 128 12.57 -7.74 6.76
C GLY A 128 13.27 -7.07 7.92
N THR A 129 14.48 -7.51 8.25
CA THR A 129 15.25 -6.96 9.39
C THR A 129 16.76 -7.17 9.19
N LYS A 130 17.55 -6.67 10.14
CA LYS A 130 18.98 -6.98 10.31
C LYS A 130 19.28 -7.80 11.57
N ALA A 131 18.24 -8.11 12.35
CA ALA A 131 18.36 -8.99 13.50
C ALA A 131 18.72 -10.42 13.05
N ASP A 132 19.62 -11.08 13.80
CA ASP A 132 20.04 -12.45 13.54
C ASP A 132 19.13 -13.44 14.28
N LEU A 133 18.00 -13.76 13.65
CA LEU A 133 16.96 -14.68 14.16
C LEU A 133 17.09 -16.06 13.50
N LYS A 134 16.56 -17.08 14.17
CA LYS A 134 16.55 -18.48 13.74
C LYS A 134 15.13 -19.00 13.60
N VAL A 135 14.97 -20.04 12.77
CA VAL A 135 13.71 -20.78 12.69
C VAL A 135 13.34 -21.33 14.06
N GLY A 136 12.09 -21.10 14.47
CA GLY A 136 11.58 -21.42 15.80
C GLY A 136 11.57 -20.24 16.77
N ASP A 137 12.31 -19.16 16.49
CA ASP A 137 12.25 -17.93 17.28
C ASP A 137 10.89 -17.24 17.14
N PHE A 138 10.55 -16.43 18.14
CA PHE A 138 9.38 -15.57 18.14
C PHE A 138 9.81 -14.10 18.17
N LEU A 139 9.38 -13.35 17.16
CA LEU A 139 9.43 -11.90 17.18
C LEU A 139 8.33 -11.39 18.11
N ILE A 140 8.66 -10.44 18.98
CA ILE A 140 7.74 -9.79 19.90
C ILE A 140 7.76 -8.27 19.68
N ALA A 141 6.68 -7.58 20.04
CA ALA A 141 6.66 -6.11 20.08
C ALA A 141 7.52 -5.59 21.25
N GLY A 142 7.75 -4.27 21.29
CA GLY A 142 8.50 -3.62 22.36
C GLY A 142 9.95 -3.26 22.03
N HIS A 143 10.34 -3.31 20.76
CA HIS A 143 11.67 -2.89 20.28
C HIS A 143 11.67 -1.43 19.79
N GLU A 144 12.84 -0.81 19.72
CA GLU A 144 13.01 0.54 19.17
C GLU A 144 12.60 0.63 17.69
N SER A 145 12.04 1.76 17.28
CA SER A 145 11.66 2.00 15.89
C SER A 145 12.87 2.14 14.95
N ASN A 146 12.76 1.49 13.80
CA ASN A 146 13.69 1.66 12.67
C ASN A 146 13.69 3.08 12.09
N TYR A 147 12.66 3.89 12.33
CA TYR A 147 12.51 5.21 11.71
C TYR A 147 12.70 6.37 12.69
N LYS A 148 12.26 6.24 13.96
CA LYS A 148 12.41 7.29 14.98
C LYS A 148 12.87 6.70 16.31
N SER A 149 14.11 6.99 16.72
CA SER A 149 14.76 6.39 17.91
C SER A 149 14.01 6.59 19.23
N GLU A 150 13.11 7.56 19.32
CA GLU A 150 12.33 7.86 20.52
C GLU A 150 11.11 6.94 20.73
N PHE A 151 10.78 6.07 19.76
CA PHE A 151 9.59 5.22 19.82
C PHE A 151 9.93 3.76 20.12
N ILE A 152 9.22 3.20 21.09
CA ILE A 152 9.08 1.76 21.30
C ILE A 152 7.87 1.30 20.48
N MET A 153 8.07 0.35 19.57
CA MET A 153 7.02 -0.14 18.68
C MET A 153 6.08 -1.08 19.43
N ASN A 154 4.79 -0.75 19.47
CA ASN A 154 3.73 -1.55 20.07
C ASN A 154 3.31 -2.72 19.17
N HIS A 155 3.75 -2.71 17.92
CA HIS A 155 3.40 -3.71 16.92
C HIS A 155 4.63 -4.24 16.19
N ILE A 156 4.51 -5.46 15.67
CA ILE A 156 5.45 -6.09 14.75
C ILE A 156 4.90 -5.91 13.34
N TYR A 157 5.74 -5.45 12.42
CA TYR A 157 5.35 -5.15 11.04
C TYR A 157 5.85 -6.22 10.10
N PHE A 158 5.00 -6.61 9.17
CA PHE A 158 5.29 -7.65 8.18
C PHE A 158 4.49 -7.40 6.91
N THR A 159 4.79 -8.10 5.83
CA THR A 159 4.11 -7.94 4.55
C THR A 159 3.98 -9.27 3.84
N ALA A 160 2.96 -9.42 3.00
CA ALA A 160 2.87 -10.59 2.10
C ALA A 160 3.70 -10.41 0.82
N LEU A 161 4.47 -9.33 0.68
CA LEU A 161 5.37 -9.09 -0.45
C LEU A 161 6.84 -9.27 -0.03
N ALA A 162 7.50 -10.31 -0.54
CA ALA A 162 8.91 -10.58 -0.26
C ALA A 162 9.83 -9.39 -0.64
N SER A 163 9.52 -8.70 -1.75
CA SER A 163 10.23 -7.49 -2.18
C SER A 163 10.05 -6.32 -1.20
N GLY A 164 8.87 -6.19 -0.61
CA GLY A 164 8.58 -5.21 0.45
C GLY A 164 9.38 -5.48 1.72
N ALA A 165 9.44 -6.74 2.14
CA ALA A 165 10.28 -7.15 3.27
C ALA A 165 11.78 -6.93 2.96
N GLY A 166 12.23 -7.23 1.75
CA GLY A 166 13.60 -6.92 1.33
C GLY A 166 13.95 -5.44 1.43
N LEU A 167 13.03 -4.56 1.02
CA LEU A 167 13.20 -3.11 1.19
C LEU A 167 13.25 -2.72 2.67
N ALA A 168 12.38 -3.30 3.51
CA ALA A 168 12.39 -3.07 4.95
C ALA A 168 13.73 -3.49 5.60
N ALA A 169 14.29 -4.63 5.21
CA ALA A 169 15.59 -5.11 5.68
C ALA A 169 16.74 -4.13 5.33
N ALA A 170 16.74 -3.61 4.10
CA ALA A 170 17.74 -2.62 3.65
C ALA A 170 17.63 -1.27 4.39
N LEU A 171 16.43 -0.92 4.85
CA LEU A 171 16.14 0.29 5.61
C LEU A 171 16.27 0.11 7.14
N ALA A 172 16.32 -1.13 7.63
CA ALA A 172 16.43 -1.42 9.06
C ALA A 172 17.73 -0.84 9.65
N LYS A 173 17.64 -0.40 10.90
CA LYS A 173 18.80 0.10 11.65
C LYS A 173 19.75 -1.04 12.01
N GLY A 174 21.01 -0.69 12.25
CA GLY A 174 22.07 -1.62 12.62
C GLY A 174 23.01 -1.98 11.46
N GLU A 175 24.14 -2.58 11.83
CA GLU A 175 25.22 -3.01 10.92
C GLU A 175 25.12 -4.49 10.52
N GLY A 176 24.10 -5.20 11.01
CA GLY A 176 23.84 -6.59 10.65
C GLY A 176 23.49 -6.77 9.17
N ASN A 177 23.57 -8.02 8.72
CA ASN A 177 23.19 -8.39 7.36
C ASN A 177 21.69 -8.20 7.14
N GLU A 178 21.31 -7.76 5.93
CA GLU A 178 19.91 -7.72 5.51
C GLU A 178 19.36 -9.15 5.44
N ARG A 179 18.23 -9.39 6.10
CA ARG A 179 17.56 -10.70 6.16
C ARG A 179 16.07 -10.56 5.94
N VAL A 180 15.49 -11.56 5.26
CA VAL A 180 14.04 -11.67 5.05
C VAL A 180 13.56 -13.02 5.57
N TYR A 181 12.79 -12.97 6.65
CA TYR A 181 12.22 -14.14 7.29
C TYR A 181 10.81 -14.42 6.79
N VAL A 182 10.47 -15.69 6.61
CA VAL A 182 9.09 -16.15 6.48
C VAL A 182 8.51 -16.27 7.89
N VAL A 183 7.37 -15.64 8.12
CA VAL A 183 6.75 -15.53 9.44
C VAL A 183 5.32 -16.01 9.46
N GLU A 184 4.91 -16.59 10.59
CA GLU A 184 3.52 -16.97 10.87
C GLU A 184 2.98 -16.15 12.03
N PRO A 185 1.89 -15.37 11.84
CA PRO A 185 1.18 -14.73 12.94
C PRO A 185 0.63 -15.75 13.93
N THR A 186 0.82 -15.50 15.23
CA THR A 186 0.25 -16.35 16.30
C THR A 186 -1.13 -15.90 16.75
N GLY A 187 -1.61 -14.76 16.24
CA GLY A 187 -2.93 -14.20 16.53
C GLY A 187 -3.38 -13.25 15.43
N GLU A 188 -4.39 -12.44 15.74
CA GLU A 188 -4.96 -11.48 14.78
C GLU A 188 -3.95 -10.40 14.38
N PHE A 189 -4.14 -9.87 13.17
CA PHE A 189 -3.37 -8.77 12.62
C PHE A 189 -4.28 -7.84 11.83
N GLU A 190 -3.80 -6.62 11.61
CA GLU A 190 -4.53 -5.57 10.91
C GLU A 190 -3.68 -4.96 9.79
N ASN A 191 -4.33 -4.23 8.88
CA ASN A 191 -3.64 -3.43 7.86
C ASN A 191 -2.70 -2.42 8.53
N ASP A 192 -1.49 -2.25 7.99
CA ASP A 192 -0.59 -1.20 8.48
C ASP A 192 -1.15 0.18 8.12
N PRO A 193 -1.57 1.00 9.13
CA PRO A 193 -2.16 2.30 8.88
C PRO A 193 -1.15 3.31 8.34
N ASN A 194 0.16 3.04 8.38
CA ASN A 194 1.18 3.94 7.86
C ASN A 194 1.25 3.92 6.33
N VAL A 195 0.74 2.87 5.68
CA VAL A 195 0.79 2.72 4.22
C VAL A 195 -0.56 2.39 3.58
N THR A 196 -1.54 1.93 4.35
CA THR A 196 -2.90 1.64 3.87
C THR A 196 -3.71 2.94 3.72
N ASN A 197 -4.38 3.10 2.58
CA ASN A 197 -5.18 4.28 2.25
C ASN A 197 -4.42 5.62 2.37
N LYS A 198 -3.09 5.61 2.23
CA LYS A 198 -2.24 6.81 2.30
C LYS A 198 -1.97 7.38 0.92
N LYS A 199 -1.03 6.79 0.20
CA LYS A 199 -0.73 7.21 -1.17
C LYS A 199 -1.71 6.58 -2.14
N PHE A 200 -1.88 5.27 -2.04
CA PHE A 200 -2.72 4.45 -2.89
C PHE A 200 -4.00 3.99 -2.17
N PRO A 201 -5.10 3.75 -2.89
CA PRO A 201 -6.32 3.18 -2.30
C PRO A 201 -6.07 1.75 -1.81
N GLY A 202 -6.61 1.43 -0.63
CA GLY A 202 -6.44 0.14 0.02
C GLY A 202 -5.02 -0.11 0.52
N ASN A 203 -4.63 -1.39 0.53
CA ASN A 203 -3.33 -1.86 1.00
C ASN A 203 -2.61 -2.64 -0.13
N PRO A 204 -2.23 -1.99 -1.24
CA PRO A 204 -1.58 -2.68 -2.34
C PRO A 204 -0.20 -3.24 -1.95
N THR A 205 0.44 -2.66 -0.92
CA THR A 205 1.69 -3.17 -0.35
C THR A 205 1.52 -4.44 0.47
N ARG A 206 0.28 -4.85 0.76
CA ARG A 206 -0.07 -5.97 1.64
C ARG A 206 0.76 -5.92 2.93
N SER A 207 0.86 -4.73 3.53
CA SER A 207 1.63 -4.48 4.75
C SER A 207 0.69 -4.55 5.95
N TYR A 208 1.12 -5.25 6.98
CA TYR A 208 0.31 -5.58 8.14
C TYR A 208 1.09 -5.31 9.42
N ARG A 209 0.36 -5.23 10.53
CA ARG A 209 0.94 -5.17 11.87
C ARG A 209 0.15 -6.01 12.86
N THR A 210 0.83 -6.51 13.90
CA THR A 210 0.21 -7.27 14.99
C THR A 210 0.87 -6.96 16.33
N GLN A 211 0.12 -7.09 17.43
CA GLN A 211 0.64 -7.07 18.79
C GLN A 211 1.07 -8.47 19.28
N THR A 212 0.55 -9.51 18.63
CA THR A 212 0.87 -10.91 18.98
C THR A 212 2.19 -11.32 18.35
N PRO A 213 2.93 -12.27 18.95
CA PRO A 213 4.20 -12.70 18.40
C PRO A 213 4.11 -13.22 16.95
N LEU A 214 5.17 -13.02 16.17
CA LEU A 214 5.34 -13.68 14.88
C LEU A 214 6.37 -14.81 15.02
N LYS A 215 6.01 -16.03 14.61
CA LYS A 215 6.93 -17.16 14.62
C LYS A 215 7.79 -17.14 13.36
N ILE A 216 9.11 -17.28 13.50
CA ILE A 216 10.01 -17.47 12.35
C ILE A 216 9.90 -18.92 11.88
N VAL A 217 9.45 -19.12 10.65
CA VAL A 217 9.29 -20.47 10.06
C VAL A 217 10.26 -20.75 8.91
N GLY A 218 10.95 -19.71 8.42
CA GLY A 218 11.98 -19.85 7.40
C GLY A 218 12.74 -18.55 7.17
N GLU A 219 13.77 -18.62 6.34
CA GLU A 219 14.50 -17.46 5.81
C GLU A 219 14.62 -17.67 4.30
N ILE A 220 14.29 -16.65 3.52
CA ILE A 220 14.52 -16.68 2.06
C ILE A 220 15.80 -15.91 1.76
N GLN A 221 16.53 -16.32 0.73
CA GLN A 221 17.73 -15.61 0.24
C GLN A 221 17.49 -14.91 -1.10
N ASP A 222 16.53 -15.44 -1.88
CA ASP A 222 16.19 -14.95 -3.20
C ASP A 222 15.04 -13.95 -3.11
N TRP A 223 15.38 -12.69 -2.80
CA TRP A 223 14.46 -11.56 -2.96
C TRP A 223 15.10 -10.48 -3.82
N GLN A 224 14.26 -9.70 -4.50
CA GLN A 224 14.72 -8.64 -5.39
C GLN A 224 15.40 -7.53 -4.58
N LYS A 225 16.74 -7.53 -4.57
CA LYS A 225 17.54 -6.47 -3.96
C LYS A 225 17.45 -5.19 -4.78
N GLN A 226 17.40 -4.07 -4.07
CA GLN A 226 17.33 -2.76 -4.70
C GLN A 226 18.71 -2.25 -5.07
N MET A 227 18.78 -1.52 -6.18
CA MET A 227 20.01 -0.86 -6.58
C MET A 227 20.42 0.17 -5.52
N PRO A 228 21.72 0.29 -5.17
CA PRO A 228 22.18 1.20 -4.13
C PRO A 228 21.73 2.65 -4.32
N GLN A 229 21.67 3.12 -5.57
CA GLN A 229 21.21 4.47 -5.92
C GLN A 229 19.73 4.69 -5.58
N GLU A 230 18.88 3.67 -5.76
CA GLU A 230 17.46 3.75 -5.43
C GLU A 230 17.24 3.68 -3.91
N LEU A 231 18.01 2.86 -3.19
CA LEU A 231 18.01 2.84 -1.72
C LEU A 231 18.40 4.20 -1.13
N GLN A 232 19.40 4.86 -1.70
CA GLN A 232 19.83 6.18 -1.26
C GLN A 232 18.70 7.22 -1.41
N LYS A 233 18.00 7.22 -2.56
CA LYS A 233 16.81 8.08 -2.75
C LYS A 233 15.70 7.79 -1.75
N TRP A 234 15.51 6.53 -1.36
CA TRP A 234 14.53 6.15 -0.34
C TRP A 234 14.92 6.66 1.04
N LYS A 235 16.18 6.51 1.45
CA LYS A 235 16.69 7.05 2.73
C LYS A 235 16.50 8.56 2.79
N GLU A 236 16.90 9.28 1.75
CA GLU A 236 16.70 10.74 1.67
C GLU A 236 15.23 11.17 1.74
N LYS A 237 14.32 10.39 1.14
CA LYS A 237 12.88 10.64 1.23
C LYS A 237 12.36 10.41 2.64
N LEU A 238 12.83 9.38 3.34
CA LEU A 238 12.43 9.08 4.72
C LEU A 238 12.94 10.13 5.69
N ASP A 239 14.19 10.58 5.53
CA ASP A 239 14.77 11.65 6.37
C ASP A 239 14.03 12.98 6.21
N LYS A 240 13.52 13.26 5.00
CA LYS A 240 12.68 14.43 4.72
C LYS A 240 11.22 14.25 5.13
N ASN A 241 10.78 13.02 5.39
CA ASN A 241 9.39 12.73 5.72
C ASN A 241 9.11 13.08 7.17
N LYS A 242 8.38 14.18 7.38
CA LYS A 242 7.93 14.62 8.71
C LYS A 242 6.65 13.92 9.19
N GLY A 243 6.18 12.89 8.47
CA GLY A 243 4.98 12.15 8.83
C GLY A 243 5.03 11.58 10.26
N GLU A 244 3.88 11.59 10.92
CA GLU A 244 3.70 10.90 12.20
C GLU A 244 3.67 9.40 11.96
N ILE A 245 4.41 8.65 12.79
CA ILE A 245 4.33 7.19 12.80
C ILE A 245 3.14 6.85 13.67
N ILE A 246 2.15 6.18 13.08
CA ILE A 246 1.02 5.64 13.83
C ILE A 246 1.52 4.34 14.45
N ASN A 247 1.87 4.43 15.73
CA ASN A 247 2.31 3.31 16.56
C ASN A 247 1.09 2.54 17.07
#